data_AF-D6ZYJ0-F1
#
_entry.id   AF-D6ZYJ0-F1
#
_cell.length_a   1.000
_cell.length_b   1.000
_cell.length_c   1.000
_cell.angle_alpha   90.00
_cell.angle_beta   90.00
_cell.angle_gamma   90.00
#
_symmetry.space_group_name_H-M   'P 1'
#
loop_
_entity.id
_entity.type
_entity.pdbx_description
1 polymer ?
#
loop_
_entity_poly.entity_id
_entity_poly.type
_entity_poly.pdbx_seq_one_letter_code
_entity_poly.pdbx_strand_id
1 'polypeptide(L)'
;MSAREPSDQRRALVVLAALVLGAIVVMGLLVAFAVLELPSIAAVANENFAPGIGLRTAAIIAAIVSFVVLIAFALVSGDGIVGELPFVIAGFFVFFLFFWLMTAWVF
;
A
#
# COMPACT_ATOMS: atom_id res chain seq x y z
N MET A 1 5.33 -48.00 -10.37
CA MET A 1 4.32 -46.94 -10.54
C MET A 1 3.06 -47.42 -9.82
N SER A 2 2.86 -47.02 -8.56
CA SER A 2 1.76 -47.54 -7.73
C SER A 2 0.42 -46.98 -8.21
N ALA A 3 -0.49 -47.85 -8.64
CA ALA A 3 -1.86 -47.50 -8.99
C ALA A 3 -2.59 -47.11 -7.70
N ARG A 4 -2.85 -45.81 -7.51
CA ARG A 4 -3.66 -45.33 -6.37
C ARG A 4 -5.05 -45.96 -6.47
N GLU A 5 -5.53 -46.52 -5.36
CA GLU A 5 -6.87 -47.12 -5.32
C GLU A 5 -7.95 -46.06 -5.67
N PRO A 6 -8.98 -46.40 -6.47
CA PRO A 6 -10.01 -45.45 -6.89
C PRO A 6 -10.76 -44.76 -5.73
N SER A 7 -10.78 -45.41 -4.56
CA SER A 7 -11.36 -44.96 -3.29
C SER A 7 -10.59 -43.78 -2.66
N ASP A 8 -9.27 -43.87 -2.63
CA ASP A 8 -8.39 -42.83 -2.06
C ASP A 8 -8.36 -41.57 -2.94
N GLN A 9 -8.44 -41.75 -4.27
CA GLN A 9 -8.55 -40.62 -5.20
C GLN A 9 -9.86 -39.86 -5.01
N ARG A 10 -11.00 -40.56 -4.81
CA ARG A 10 -12.30 -39.92 -4.52
C ARG A 10 -12.29 -39.20 -3.17
N ARG A 11 -11.70 -39.79 -2.13
CA ARG A 11 -11.56 -39.16 -0.80
C ARG A 11 -10.71 -37.90 -0.88
N ALA A 12 -9.56 -37.96 -1.58
CA ALA A 12 -8.70 -36.81 -1.79
C ALA A 12 -9.43 -35.68 -2.54
N LEU A 13 -10.21 -36.00 -3.58
CA LEU A 13 -11.00 -35.03 -4.33
C LEU A 13 -12.11 -34.41 -3.47
N VAL A 14 -12.78 -35.20 -2.62
CA VAL A 14 -13.82 -34.68 -1.70
C VAL A 14 -13.23 -33.76 -0.63
N VAL A 15 -12.08 -34.12 -0.04
CA VAL A 15 -11.38 -33.26 0.93
C VAL A 15 -10.92 -31.97 0.27
N LEU A 16 -10.35 -32.05 -0.93
CA LEU A 16 -9.90 -30.88 -1.66
C LEU A 16 -11.08 -29.96 -2.05
N ALA A 17 -12.19 -30.54 -2.51
CA ALA A 17 -13.42 -29.81 -2.80
C ALA A 17 -14.01 -29.15 -1.54
N ALA A 18 -14.01 -29.85 -0.40
CA ALA A 18 -14.46 -29.30 0.87
C ALA A 18 -13.56 -28.16 1.37
N LEU A 19 -12.25 -28.27 1.21
CA LEU A 19 -11.29 -27.21 1.54
C LEU A 19 -11.47 -25.99 0.64
N VAL A 20 -11.63 -26.19 -0.67
CA VAL A 20 -11.89 -25.11 -1.63
C VAL A 20 -13.23 -24.43 -1.32
N LEU A 21 -14.28 -25.21 -1.07
CA LEU A 21 -15.58 -24.67 -0.68
C LEU A 21 -15.50 -23.90 0.64
N GLY A 22 -14.79 -24.45 1.64
CA GLY A 22 -14.53 -23.78 2.91
C GLY A 22 -13.78 -22.47 2.74
N ALA A 23 -12.73 -22.46 1.91
CA ALA A 23 -11.97 -21.24 1.60
C ALA A 23 -12.84 -20.19 0.89
N ILE A 24 -13.70 -20.61 -0.05
CA ILE A 24 -14.65 -19.71 -0.72
C ILE A 24 -15.64 -19.11 0.28
N VAL A 25 -16.17 -19.93 1.20
CA VAL A 25 -17.09 -19.46 2.25
C VAL A 25 -16.39 -18.46 3.16
N VAL A 26 -15.18 -18.77 3.63
CA VAL A 26 -14.39 -17.85 4.48
C VAL A 26 -14.09 -16.55 3.74
N MET A 27 -13.68 -16.62 2.47
CA MET A 27 -13.44 -15.43 1.65
C MET A 27 -14.72 -14.60 1.49
N GLY A 28 -15.85 -15.25 1.22
CA GLY A 28 -17.15 -14.59 1.13
C GLY A 28 -17.56 -13.88 2.43
N LEU A 29 -17.30 -14.51 3.58
CA LEU A 29 -17.55 -13.91 4.90
C LEU A 29 -16.63 -12.71 5.16
N LEU A 30 -15.35 -12.79 4.78
CA LEU A 30 -14.42 -11.66 4.91
C LEU A 30 -14.83 -10.48 4.05
N VAL A 31 -15.24 -10.73 2.80
CA VAL A 31 -15.76 -9.69 1.91
C VAL A 31 -17.05 -9.10 2.46
N ALA A 32 -17.99 -9.93 2.93
CA ALA A 32 -19.22 -9.46 3.54
C ALA A 32 -18.95 -8.58 4.77
N PHE A 33 -18.04 -9.00 5.65
CA PHE A 33 -17.61 -8.21 6.80
C PHE A 33 -17.00 -6.86 6.37
N ALA A 34 -16.09 -6.87 5.39
CA ALA A 34 -15.48 -5.65 4.88
C ALA A 34 -16.50 -4.69 4.25
N VAL A 35 -17.55 -5.21 3.61
CA VAL A 35 -18.66 -4.41 3.03
C VAL A 35 -19.59 -3.85 4.11
N LEU A 36 -19.85 -4.61 5.17
CA LEU A 36 -20.68 -4.14 6.29
C LEU A 36 -19.95 -3.09 7.14
N GLU A 37 -18.64 -3.25 7.32
CA GLU A 37 -17.80 -2.32 8.07
C GLU A 37 -17.21 -1.19 7.19
N LEU A 38 -17.51 -1.18 5.88
CA LEU A 38 -17.04 -0.14 4.98
C LEU A 38 -17.42 1.27 5.46
N PRO A 39 -18.64 1.53 5.98
CA PRO A 39 -19.01 2.82 6.54
C PRO A 39 -18.24 3.19 7.82
N SER A 40 -17.95 2.22 8.70
CA SER A 40 -17.21 2.47 9.95
C SER A 40 -15.73 2.74 9.67
N ILE A 41 -15.13 1.97 8.76
CA ILE A 41 -13.78 2.19 8.24
C ILE A 41 -13.68 3.54 7.54
N ALA A 42 -14.66 3.88 6.68
CA ALA A 42 -14.72 5.16 6.02
C ALA A 42 -14.88 6.32 7.01
N ALA A 43 -15.69 6.17 8.06
CA ALA A 43 -15.86 7.18 9.10
C ALA A 43 -14.56 7.44 9.87
N VAL A 44 -13.85 6.38 10.29
CA VAL A 44 -12.54 6.48 10.95
C VAL A 44 -11.51 7.11 10.01
N ALA A 45 -11.51 6.71 8.74
CA ALA A 45 -10.60 7.28 7.76
C ALA A 45 -10.89 8.77 7.52
N ASN A 46 -12.17 9.15 7.48
CA ASN A 46 -12.59 10.53 7.32
C ASN A 46 -12.21 11.37 8.56
N GLU A 47 -12.40 10.85 9.76
CA GLU A 47 -12.06 11.56 11.00
C GLU A 47 -10.55 11.77 11.17
N ASN A 48 -9.73 10.79 10.75
CA ASN A 48 -8.29 10.80 11.00
C ASN A 48 -7.43 11.22 9.80
N PHE A 49 -7.91 11.05 8.57
CA PHE A 49 -7.17 11.34 7.34
C PHE A 49 -7.83 12.39 6.43
N ALA A 50 -9.11 12.75 6.63
CA ALA A 50 -9.68 13.86 5.87
C ALA A 50 -9.22 15.25 6.35
N PRO A 51 -8.96 15.52 7.64
CA PRO A 51 -8.32 16.78 7.98
C PRO A 51 -6.84 16.72 7.63
N GLY A 52 -6.49 17.44 6.57
CA GLY A 52 -5.12 17.66 6.13
C GLY A 52 -4.35 18.32 7.26
N ILE A 53 -3.08 17.93 7.40
CA ILE A 53 -2.28 18.22 8.59
C ILE A 53 -1.84 19.69 8.72
N GLY A 54 -2.38 20.56 7.86
CA GLY A 54 -2.10 21.99 7.78
C GLY A 54 -0.80 22.31 7.03
N LEU A 55 -0.77 23.48 6.37
CA LEU A 55 0.34 23.91 5.50
C LEU A 55 1.72 23.87 6.17
N ARG A 56 1.80 24.28 7.45
CA ARG A 56 3.06 24.34 8.20
C ARG A 56 3.61 22.95 8.50
N THR A 57 2.80 22.06 9.05
CA THR A 57 3.23 20.70 9.40
C THR A 57 3.50 19.89 8.14
N ALA A 58 2.65 20.03 7.12
CA ALA A 58 2.84 19.43 5.81
C ALA A 58 4.17 19.83 5.17
N ALA A 59 4.57 21.10 5.25
CA ALA A 59 5.86 21.54 4.71
C ALA A 59 7.04 20.83 5.39
N ILE A 60 6.99 20.67 6.71
CA ILE A 60 8.05 19.99 7.48
C ILE A 60 8.15 18.51 7.06
N ILE A 61 7.00 17.82 7.02
CA ILE A 61 6.95 16.40 6.65
C ILE A 61 7.39 16.20 5.19
N ALA A 62 6.85 17.01 4.27
CA ALA A 62 7.19 16.95 2.85
C ALA A 62 8.69 17.18 2.60
N ALA A 63 9.31 18.14 3.29
CA ALA A 63 10.74 18.37 3.17
C ALA A 63 11.56 17.14 3.59
N ILE A 64 11.23 16.55 4.75
CA ILE A 64 11.91 15.35 5.25
C ILE A 64 11.76 14.19 4.27
N VAL A 65 10.54 13.91 3.80
CA VAL A 65 10.26 12.81 2.87
C VAL A 65 10.98 13.02 1.54
N SER A 66 10.96 14.24 0.98
CA SER A 66 11.70 14.55 -0.25
C SER A 66 13.21 14.34 -0.11
N PHE A 67 13.80 14.71 1.03
CA PHE A 67 15.21 14.44 1.30
C PHE A 67 15.49 12.94 1.35
N VAL A 68 14.66 12.16 2.05
CA VAL A 68 14.82 10.71 2.13
C VAL A 68 14.74 10.05 0.75
N VAL A 69 13.80 10.47 -0.09
CA VAL A 69 13.66 9.99 -1.47
C VAL A 69 14.90 10.31 -2.30
N LEU A 70 15.42 11.54 -2.22
CA LEU A 70 16.64 11.92 -2.94
C LEU A 70 17.88 11.17 -2.46
N ILE A 71 18.00 10.94 -1.16
CA ILE A 71 19.08 10.11 -0.61
C ILE A 71 18.96 8.68 -1.15
N ALA A 72 17.76 8.11 -1.19
CA ALA A 72 17.55 6.79 -1.76
C ALA A 72 17.95 6.72 -3.24
N PHE A 73 17.59 7.73 -4.04
CA PHE A 73 18.00 7.81 -5.44
C PHE A 73 19.50 7.98 -5.60
N ALA A 74 20.13 8.82 -4.79
CA ALA A 74 21.58 8.99 -4.79
C ALA A 74 22.33 7.69 -4.46
N LEU A 75 21.86 6.96 -3.46
CA LEU A 75 22.45 5.67 -3.06
C LEU A 75 22.30 4.62 -4.16
N VAL A 76 21.15 4.58 -4.84
CA VAL A 76 20.90 3.64 -5.95
C VAL A 76 21.66 4.04 -7.22
N SER A 77 21.83 5.35 -7.47
CA SER A 77 22.45 5.87 -8.68
C SER A 77 23.97 5.78 -8.70
N GLY A 78 24.64 5.57 -7.56
CA GLY A 78 26.10 5.35 -7.47
C GLY A 78 27.00 6.58 -7.70
N ASP A 79 26.60 7.54 -8.53
CA ASP A 79 27.37 8.76 -8.88
C ASP A 79 26.49 10.06 -8.92
N GLY A 80 25.17 9.91 -8.73
CA GLY A 80 24.15 10.90 -9.10
C GLY A 80 24.05 12.18 -8.27
N ILE A 81 24.92 12.45 -7.28
CA ILE A 81 24.83 13.70 -6.48
C ILE A 81 25.69 14.83 -7.07
N VAL A 82 26.92 14.54 -7.50
CA VAL A 82 27.91 15.60 -7.76
C VAL A 82 27.82 16.14 -9.19
N GLY A 83 27.62 15.28 -10.18
CA GLY A 83 27.46 15.68 -11.59
C GLY A 83 26.06 16.22 -11.93
N GLU A 84 25.04 15.78 -11.19
CA GLU A 84 23.62 16.06 -11.48
C GLU A 84 22.97 16.98 -10.44
N LEU A 85 23.76 17.74 -9.69
CA LEU A 85 23.28 18.60 -8.61
C LEU A 85 22.08 19.50 -8.99
N PRO A 86 22.02 20.12 -10.20
CA PRO A 86 20.84 20.88 -10.61
C PRO A 86 19.57 20.02 -10.73
N PHE A 87 19.70 18.77 -11.18
CA PHE A 87 18.58 17.81 -11.28
C PHE A 87 18.16 17.29 -9.91
N VAL A 88 19.11 17.06 -9.00
CA VAL A 88 18.83 16.68 -7.61
C VAL A 88 18.08 17.81 -6.88
N ILE A 89 18.51 19.06 -7.05
CA ILE A 89 17.84 20.23 -6.45
C ILE A 89 16.46 20.45 -7.09
N ALA A 90 16.34 20.39 -8.41
CA ALA A 90 15.05 20.50 -9.07
C ALA A 90 14.09 19.37 -8.63
N GLY A 91 14.61 18.14 -8.55
CA GLY A 91 13.90 16.97 -8.03
C GLY A 91 13.41 17.19 -6.60
N PHE A 92 14.24 17.77 -5.72
CA PHE A 92 13.83 18.13 -4.36
C PHE A 92 12.56 18.99 -4.37
N PHE A 93 12.57 20.09 -5.13
CA PHE A 93 11.43 21.01 -5.16
C PHE A 93 10.19 20.37 -5.79
N VAL A 94 10.36 19.52 -6.81
CA VAL A 94 9.25 18.78 -7.42
C VAL A 94 8.62 17.82 -6.41
N PHE A 95 9.41 16.97 -5.75
CA PHE A 95 8.90 16.06 -4.72
C PHE A 95 8.35 16.82 -3.52
N PHE A 96 9.00 17.90 -3.12
CA PHE A 96 8.55 18.75 -2.01
C PHE A 96 7.17 19.33 -2.31
N LEU A 97 6.98 19.99 -3.46
CA LEU A 97 5.68 20.53 -3.85
C LEU A 97 4.63 19.44 -3.96
N PHE A 98 4.98 18.29 -4.55
CA PHE A 98 4.07 17.15 -4.65
C PHE A 98 3.60 16.65 -3.27
N PHE A 99 4.53 16.29 -2.38
CA PHE A 99 4.18 15.81 -1.04
C PHE A 99 3.55 16.90 -0.18
N TRP A 100 4.02 18.14 -0.28
CA TRP A 100 3.49 19.26 0.49
C TRP A 100 2.05 19.53 0.13
N LEU A 101 1.72 19.59 -1.16
CA LEU A 101 0.33 19.76 -1.59
C LEU A 101 -0.49 18.53 -1.24
N MET A 102 -0.02 17.30 -1.48
CA MET A 102 -0.80 16.09 -1.15
C MET A 102 -1.06 15.89 0.34
N THR A 103 -0.17 16.36 1.23
CA THR A 103 -0.33 16.24 2.69
C THR A 103 -1.01 17.45 3.31
N ALA A 104 -0.79 18.65 2.77
CA ALA A 104 -1.48 19.86 3.20
C ALA A 104 -2.93 19.90 2.73
N TRP A 105 -3.21 19.33 1.55
CA TRP A 105 -4.48 19.45 0.87
C TRP A 105 -5.43 18.32 1.27
N VAL A 106 -6.62 18.75 1.70
CA VAL A 106 -7.83 17.96 1.96
C VAL A 106 -8.71 17.95 0.72
N PHE A 107 -8.99 16.79 0.15
CA PHE A 107 -10.33 16.59 -0.36
C PHE A 107 -11.12 15.89 0.74
#